data_AF-R7G7C6-F1
#
_entry.id   AF-R7G7C6-F1
#
_cell.length_a   1.000
_cell.length_b   1.000
_cell.length_c   1.000
_cell.angle_alpha   90.00
_cell.angle_beta   90.00
_cell.angle_gamma   90.00
#
_symmetry.space_group_name_H-M   'P 1'
#
loop_
_entity.id
_entity.type
_entity.pdbx_description
1 polymer ?
#
loop_
_entity_poly.entity_id
_entity_poly.type
_entity_poly.pdbx_seq_one_letter_code
_entity_poly.pdbx_strand_id
1 'polypeptide(L)'
;MTKELIKKSIEYLLERAWEKPNEARYYLEQLPYNKDSDCDETVHYFISKLEYQIKKENREYYDYYVDDLIEHYFVNQEYYEF
;
A
#
# COMPACT_ATOMS: atom_id res chain seq x y z
N MET A 1 9.71 -7.55 -10.59
CA MET A 1 8.71 -8.55 -10.12
C MET A 1 7.44 -8.43 -10.97
N THR A 2 6.56 -9.44 -10.98
CA THR A 2 5.22 -9.31 -11.58
C THR A 2 4.28 -8.59 -10.62
N LYS A 3 3.16 -8.03 -11.12
CA LYS A 3 2.11 -7.43 -10.26
C LYS A 3 1.60 -8.41 -9.21
N GLU A 4 1.42 -9.67 -9.58
CA GLU A 4 1.01 -10.73 -8.65
C GLU A 4 2.03 -10.97 -7.53
N LEU A 5 3.33 -10.92 -7.83
CA LEU A 5 4.37 -11.08 -6.83
C LEU A 5 4.47 -9.88 -5.90
N ILE A 6 4.31 -8.66 -6.42
CA ILE A 6 4.24 -7.43 -5.63
C ILE A 6 3.01 -7.49 -4.70
N LYS A 7 1.84 -7.86 -5.24
CA LYS A 7 0.63 -8.03 -4.44
C LYS A 7 0.86 -8.99 -3.27
N LYS A 8 1.44 -10.16 -3.55
CA LYS A 8 1.75 -11.16 -2.52
C LYS A 8 2.75 -10.68 -1.47
N SER A 9 3.72 -9.84 -1.83
CA SER A 9 4.71 -9.35 -0.86
C SER A 9 4.11 -8.36 0.15
N ILE A 10 3.07 -7.62 -0.25
CA ILE A 10 2.41 -6.63 0.61
C ILE A 10 1.05 -7.09 1.17
N GLU A 11 0.50 -8.22 0.70
CA GLU A 11 -0.84 -8.73 1.03
C GLU A 11 -1.07 -8.81 2.54
N TYR A 12 -0.11 -9.36 3.29
CA TYR A 12 -0.20 -9.46 4.74
C TYR A 12 -0.42 -8.10 5.42
N LEU A 13 0.27 -7.05 4.97
CA LEU A 13 0.13 -5.70 5.53
C LEU A 13 -1.25 -5.13 5.22
N LEU A 14 -1.73 -5.32 3.99
CA LEU A 14 -3.04 -4.86 3.54
C LEU A 14 -4.18 -5.54 4.32
N GLU A 15 -4.10 -6.86 4.48
CA GLU A 15 -5.08 -7.65 5.26
C GLU A 15 -5.11 -7.19 6.72
N ARG A 16 -3.95 -7.07 7.36
CA ARG A 16 -3.86 -6.61 8.76
C ARG A 16 -4.38 -5.19 8.95
N ALA A 17 -4.09 -4.30 8.01
CA ALA A 17 -4.62 -2.94 8.05
C ALA A 17 -6.15 -2.92 7.98
N TRP A 18 -6.74 -3.77 7.14
CA TRP A 18 -8.18 -3.90 7.01
C TRP A 18 -8.85 -4.53 8.25
N GLU A 19 -8.28 -5.62 8.77
CA GLU A 19 -8.77 -6.32 9.97
C GLU A 19 -8.73 -5.46 11.24
N LYS A 20 -7.78 -4.51 11.30
CA LYS A 20 -7.54 -3.68 12.47
C LYS A 20 -7.58 -2.18 12.13
N PRO A 21 -8.76 -1.57 11.92
CA PRO A 21 -8.88 -0.18 11.50
C PRO A 21 -8.15 0.84 12.40
N ASN A 22 -8.08 0.59 13.71
CA ASN A 22 -7.39 1.46 14.67
C ASN A 22 -5.85 1.38 14.58
N GLU A 23 -5.32 0.26 14.04
CA GLU A 23 -3.88 0.04 13.82
C GLU A 23 -3.53 0.13 12.31
N ALA A 24 -4.49 0.47 11.45
CA ALA A 24 -4.34 0.43 10.00
C ALA A 24 -3.09 1.19 9.53
N ARG A 25 -2.89 2.40 10.04
CA ARG A 25 -1.75 3.24 9.69
C ARG A 25 -0.41 2.57 10.01
N TYR A 26 -0.32 1.86 11.15
CA TYR A 26 0.91 1.16 11.54
C TYR A 26 1.28 0.04 10.55
N TYR A 27 0.30 -0.69 10.03
CA TYR A 27 0.54 -1.71 9.00
C TYR A 27 0.85 -1.09 7.63
N LEU A 28 0.14 -0.03 7.26
CA LEU A 28 0.33 0.65 5.98
C LEU A 28 1.69 1.38 5.89
N GLU A 29 2.20 1.92 7.00
CA GLU A 29 3.54 2.54 7.05
C GLU A 29 4.70 1.55 6.92
N GLN A 30 4.42 0.24 6.86
CA GLN A 30 5.42 -0.80 6.56
C GLN A 30 5.46 -1.20 5.08
N LEU A 31 4.60 -0.60 4.24
CA LEU A 31 4.66 -0.79 2.79
C LEU A 31 6.03 -0.32 2.25
N PRO A 32 6.54 -0.90 1.15
CA PRO A 32 7.82 -0.49 0.57
C PRO A 32 7.86 1.00 0.21
N TYR A 33 8.89 1.69 0.69
CA TYR A 33 9.20 3.08 0.34
C TYR A 33 10.32 3.12 -0.70
N ASN A 34 10.40 4.22 -1.44
CA ASN A 34 11.51 4.48 -2.34
C ASN A 34 12.84 4.44 -1.55
N LYS A 35 13.73 3.53 -1.95
CA LYS A 35 15.04 3.31 -1.29
C LYS A 35 15.99 4.50 -1.42
N ASP A 36 15.78 5.35 -2.42
CA ASP A 36 16.62 6.51 -2.75
C ASP A 36 16.03 7.82 -2.21
N SER A 37 14.95 7.78 -1.42
CA SER A 37 14.29 8.96 -0.87
C SER A 37 13.96 8.81 0.62
N ASP A 38 14.27 9.84 1.39
CA ASP A 38 13.84 9.96 2.79
C ASP A 38 12.32 10.19 2.95
N CYS A 39 11.63 10.49 1.85
CA CYS A 39 10.19 10.69 1.81
C CYS A 39 9.61 10.20 0.46
N ASP A 40 8.82 9.13 0.49
CA ASP A 40 8.04 8.72 -0.68
C ASP A 40 6.63 9.31 -0.59
N GLU A 41 6.45 10.50 -1.16
CA GLU A 41 5.18 11.21 -1.15
C GLU A 41 4.05 10.42 -1.83
N THR A 42 4.40 9.58 -2.83
CA THR A 42 3.40 8.80 -3.58
C THR A 42 2.89 7.64 -2.74
N VAL A 43 3.79 6.90 -2.08
CA VAL A 43 3.39 5.85 -1.14
C VAL A 43 2.63 6.45 0.05
N HIS A 44 3.07 7.60 0.59
CA HIS A 44 2.33 8.30 1.64
C HIS A 44 0.92 8.74 1.21
N TYR A 45 0.74 9.17 -0.03
CA TYR A 45 -0.57 9.45 -0.60
C TYR A 45 -1.46 8.20 -0.58
N PHE A 46 -0.95 7.06 -1.07
CA PHE A 46 -1.69 5.79 -1.06
C PHE A 46 -2.04 5.34 0.36
N ILE A 47 -1.10 5.41 1.30
CA ILE A 47 -1.35 5.10 2.72
C ILE A 47 -2.52 5.92 3.26
N SER A 48 -2.53 7.24 2.97
CA SER A 48 -3.60 8.12 3.42
C SER A 48 -4.96 7.77 2.80
N LYS A 49 -4.97 7.36 1.51
CA LYS A 49 -6.18 6.91 0.83
C LYS A 49 -6.70 5.58 1.37
N LEU A 50 -5.82 4.60 1.53
CA LEU A 50 -6.17 3.28 2.06
C LEU A 50 -6.68 3.39 3.50
N GLU A 51 -6.00 4.15 4.36
CA GLU A 51 -6.42 4.42 5.74
C GLU A 51 -7.82 5.05 5.78
N TYR A 52 -8.08 6.03 4.89
CA TYR A 52 -9.39 6.66 4.80
C TYR A 52 -10.49 5.66 4.40
N GLN A 53 -10.24 4.80 3.41
CA GLN A 53 -11.24 3.80 2.99
C GLN A 53 -11.47 2.72 4.05
N ILE A 54 -10.42 2.30 4.77
CA ILE A 54 -10.55 1.38 5.91
C ILE A 54 -11.46 1.99 6.99
N LYS A 55 -11.25 3.26 7.37
CA LYS A 55 -12.10 3.97 8.34
C LYS A 55 -13.54 4.16 7.89
N LYS A 56 -13.79 4.09 6.57
CA LYS A 56 -15.13 4.16 5.96
C LYS A 56 -15.74 2.78 5.69
N GLU A 57 -15.01 1.71 5.95
CA GLU A 57 -15.36 0.34 5.57
C GLU A 57 -15.71 0.20 4.06
N ASN A 58 -15.08 1.05 3.23
CA ASN A 58 -15.38 1.14 1.81
C ASN A 58 -14.46 0.24 0.99
N ARG A 59 -14.84 -1.03 0.87
CA ARG A 59 -13.97 -2.06 0.26
C ARG A 59 -13.71 -1.84 -1.23
N GLU A 60 -14.70 -1.38 -1.98
CA GLU A 60 -14.59 -1.14 -3.42
C GLU A 60 -13.49 -0.10 -3.73
N TYR A 61 -13.53 1.05 -3.05
CA TYR A 61 -12.49 2.07 -3.23
C TYR A 61 -11.16 1.67 -2.62
N TYR A 62 -11.17 0.86 -1.56
CA TYR A 62 -9.95 0.32 -1.00
C TYR A 62 -9.22 -0.58 -2.01
N ASP A 63 -9.93 -1.53 -2.61
CA ASP A 63 -9.35 -2.44 -3.61
C ASP A 63 -8.88 -1.68 -4.86
N TYR A 64 -9.61 -0.63 -5.29
CA TYR A 64 -9.16 0.29 -6.34
C TYR A 64 -7.79 0.93 -6.00
N TYR A 65 -7.60 1.45 -4.78
CA TYR A 65 -6.32 2.05 -4.39
C TYR A 65 -5.21 1.02 -4.20
N VAL A 66 -5.53 -0.21 -3.83
CA VAL A 66 -4.56 -1.32 -3.79
C VAL A 66 -4.05 -1.62 -5.20
N ASP A 67 -4.94 -1.70 -6.19
CA ASP A 67 -4.54 -1.96 -7.58
C ASP A 67 -3.68 -0.81 -8.14
N ASP A 68 -4.05 0.45 -7.88
CA ASP A 68 -3.25 1.63 -8.27
C ASP A 68 -1.86 1.63 -7.60
N LEU A 69 -1.77 1.25 -6.32
CA LEU A 69 -0.50 1.14 -5.60
C LEU A 69 0.39 0.03 -6.21
N ILE A 70 -0.19 -1.12 -6.54
CA ILE A 70 0.53 -2.23 -7.19
C ILE A 70 1.00 -1.81 -8.59
N GLU A 71 0.20 -1.06 -9.34
CA GLU A 71 0.61 -0.50 -10.63
C GLU A 71 1.81 0.43 -10.47
N HIS A 72 1.74 1.35 -9.50
CA HIS A 72 2.82 2.30 -9.20
C HIS A 72 4.12 1.56 -8.89
N TYR A 73 4.07 0.57 -8.01
CA TYR A 73 5.21 -0.28 -7.68
C TYR A 73 5.75 -1.06 -8.87
N PHE A 74 4.87 -1.58 -9.74
CA PHE A 74 5.28 -2.33 -10.91
C PHE A 74 6.01 -1.47 -11.94
N VAL A 75 5.49 -0.26 -12.21
CA VAL A 75 6.09 0.70 -13.15
C VAL A 75 7.43 1.21 -12.63
N ASN A 76 7.54 1.44 -11.32
CA ASN A 76 8.69 2.09 -10.68
C ASN A 76 9.57 1.11 -9.89
N GLN A 77 9.52 -0.18 -10.22
CA GLN A 77 10.08 -1.27 -9.40
C GLN A 77 11.57 -1.14 -9.08
N GLU A 78 12.34 -0.39 -9.87
CA GLU A 78 13.77 -0.17 -9.62
C GLU A 78 14.05 0.65 -8.35
N TYR A 79 13.07 1.43 -7.89
CA TYR A 79 13.17 2.28 -6.70
C TYR A 79 12.72 1.61 -5.40
N TYR A 80 12.15 0.40 -5.47
CA TYR A 80 11.53 -0.26 -4.33
C TYR A 80 12.18 -1.62 -4.04
N GLU A 81 12.31 -1.94 -2.76
CA GLU A 81 12.74 -3.26 -2.28
C GLU A 81 11.55 -3.99 -1.66
N PHE A 82 11.27 -5.21 -2.12
CA PHE A 82 10.12 -6.05 -1.76
C PHE A 82 10.55 -7.36 -1.11
#